data_AF-A0A1G5B4J3-F1
#
_entry.id   AF-A0A1G5B4J3-F1
#
_cell.length_a   1.000
_cell.length_b   1.000
_cell.length_c   1.000
_cell.angle_alpha   90.00
_cell.angle_beta   90.00
_cell.angle_gamma   90.00
#
_symmetry.space_group_name_H-M   'P 1'
#
loop_
_entity.id
_entity.type
_entity.pdbx_description
1 polymer ?
#
loop_
_entity_poly.entity_id
_entity_poly.type
_entity_poly.pdbx_seq_one_letter_code
_entity_poly.pdbx_strand_id
1 'polypeptide(L)' 'MKIIKEGFFQALGVFFCCVIIAVILGFIFDALQLASTIGVGLGLVWMGVAYFNQLEKEKEKENR' A
#
# COMPACT_ATOMS: atom_id res chain seq x y z
N MET A 1 -21.44 1.93 -2.70
CA MET A 1 -20.16 2.57 -3.11
C MET A 1 -19.55 3.55 -2.08
N LYS A 2 -20.00 3.63 -0.82
CA LYS A 2 -19.44 4.55 0.19
C LYS A 2 -18.36 3.91 1.09
N ILE A 3 -18.46 2.60 1.33
CA ILE A 3 -17.56 1.83 2.23
C ILE A 3 -16.16 1.63 1.61
N ILE A 4 -16.06 1.57 0.28
CA ILE A 4 -14.82 1.35 -0.48
C ILE A 4 -13.80 2.49 -0.22
N LYS A 5 -14.29 3.72 -0.02
CA LYS A 5 -13.42 4.89 0.14
C LYS A 5 -12.69 4.93 1.48
N GLU A 6 -13.29 4.46 2.57
CA GLU A 6 -12.71 4.65 3.90
C GLU A 6 -11.53 3.70 4.17
N GLY A 7 -11.65 2.41 3.82
CA GLY A 7 -10.57 1.43 4.01
C GLY A 7 -9.39 1.65 3.05
N PHE A 8 -9.66 2.07 1.83
CA PHE A 8 -8.62 2.33 0.83
C PHE A 8 -7.80 3.57 1.19
N PHE A 9 -8.44 4.66 1.62
CA PHE A 9 -7.71 5.86 2.03
C PHE A 9 -6.84 5.63 3.27
N GLN A 10 -7.31 4.80 4.21
CA GLN A 10 -6.53 4.43 5.37
C GLN A 10 -5.30 3.59 4.99
N ALA A 11 -5.44 2.62 4.08
CA ALA A 11 -4.32 1.85 3.55
C ALA A 11 -3.32 2.73 2.77
N LEU A 12 -3.83 3.69 1.99
CA LEU A 12 -3.01 4.65 1.26
C LEU A 12 -2.20 5.56 2.21
N GLY A 13 -2.80 5.97 3.34
CA GLY A 13 -2.13 6.78 4.35
C GLY A 13 -1.00 6.04 5.06
N VAL A 14 -1.22 4.78 5.44
CA VAL A 14 -0.17 3.92 6.03
C VAL A 14 0.95 3.68 5.02
N PHE A 15 0.60 3.42 3.76
CA PHE A 15 1.57 3.24 2.69
C PHE A 15 2.46 4.48 2.50
N PHE A 16 1.86 5.68 2.46
CA PHE A 16 2.62 6.93 2.37
C PHE A 16 3.57 7.11 3.55
N CYS A 17 3.12 6.80 4.77
CA CYS A 17 3.95 6.90 5.97
C CYS A 17 5.16 5.96 5.91
N CYS A 18 4.95 4.71 5.45
CA CYS A 18 6.03 3.74 5.24
C CYS A 18 7.03 4.20 4.17
N VAL A 19 6.56 4.77 3.06
CA VAL A 19 7.42 5.29 1.99
C VAL A 19 8.28 6.46 2.48
N ILE A 20 7.71 7.39 3.25
CA ILE A 20 8.46 8.53 3.80
C ILE A 20 9.58 8.05 4.72
N ILE A 21 9.30 7.09 5.61
CA ILE A 21 10.31 6.51 6.51
C ILE A 21 11.40 5.78 5.72
N ALA A 22 11.03 5.03 4.68
CA ALA A 22 11.97 4.33 3.82
C ALA A 22 12.88 5.30 3.03
N VAL A 23 12.35 6.43 2.56
CA VAL A 23 13.14 7.48 1.91
C VAL A 23 14.13 8.12 2.88
N ILE A 24 13.70 8.42 4.12
CA ILE A 24 14.58 8.99 5.16
C ILE A 24 15.71 8.01 5.51
N LEU A 25 15.40 6.73 5.68
CA LEU A 25 16.42 5.69 5.92
C LEU A 25 17.34 5.54 4.70
N GLY A 26 16.81 5.53 3.49
CA GLY A 26 17.60 5.46 2.25
C GLY A 26 18.55 6.64 2.07
N PHE A 27 18.18 7.82 2.57
CA PHE A 27 19.03 9.01 2.58
C PHE A 27 20.18 8.89 3.59
N ILE A 28 19.94 8.29 4.77
CA ILE A 28 20.98 8.07 5.79
C ILE A 28 22.02 7.04 5.33
N PHE A 29 21.60 6.01 4.60
CA PHE A 29 22.47 4.91 4.18
C PHE A 29 23.14 5.12 2.80
N ASP A 30 22.98 6.30 2.17
CA ASP A 30 23.46 6.62 0.81
C ASP A 30 23.09 5.55 -0.24
N ALA A 31 21.96 4.87 0.00
CA ALA A 31 21.44 3.76 -0.80
C ALA A 31 20.04 4.10 -1.35
N LEU A 32 19.76 5.40 -1.50
CA LEU A 32 18.46 5.96 -1.86
C LEU A 32 17.85 5.31 -3.11
N GLN A 33 18.69 4.97 -4.10
CA GLN A 33 18.27 4.33 -5.34
C GLN A 33 17.79 2.89 -5.13
N LEU A 34 18.49 2.11 -4.31
CA LEU A 34 18.10 0.73 -3.96
C LEU A 34 16.84 0.74 -3.08
N ALA A 35 16.79 1.62 -2.08
CA ALA A 35 15.65 1.76 -1.18
C ALA A 35 14.37 2.23 -1.91
N SER A 36 14.48 3.16 -2.86
CA SER A 36 13.31 3.63 -3.62
C SER A 36 12.78 2.56 -4.57
N THR A 37 13.67 1.82 -5.26
CA THR A 37 13.25 0.77 -6.20
C THR A 37 12.53 -0.36 -5.47
N ILE A 38 13.07 -0.78 -4.32
CA ILE A 38 12.45 -1.81 -3.48
C ILE A 38 11.15 -1.30 -2.83
N GLY A 39 11.13 -0.05 -2.35
CA GLY A 39 9.96 0.57 -1.73
C GLY A 39 8.79 0.73 -2.71
N VAL A 40 9.06 1.18 -3.94
CA VAL A 40 8.04 1.29 -4.99
C VAL A 40 7.56 -0.10 -5.43
N GLY A 41 8.48 -1.06 -5.60
CA GLY A 41 8.14 -2.45 -5.96
C GLY A 41 7.24 -3.13 -4.93
N LEU A 42 7.62 -3.10 -3.65
CA LEU A 42 6.81 -3.63 -2.55
C LEU A 42 5.48 -2.89 -2.41
N GLY A 43 5.46 -1.59 -2.67
CA GLY A 43 4.25 -0.79 -2.62
C GLY A 43 3.21 -1.17 -3.66
N LEU A 44 3.65 -1.39 -4.91
CA LEU A 44 2.76 -1.87 -5.97
C LEU A 44 2.21 -3.26 -5.66
N VAL A 45 3.04 -4.16 -5.14
CA VAL A 45 2.60 -5.50 -4.71
C VAL A 45 1.54 -5.38 -3.60
N TRP A 46 1.79 -4.54 -2.59
CA TRP A 46 0.86 -4.34 -1.48
C TRP A 46 -0.48 -3.74 -1.95
N MET A 47 -0.45 -2.79 -2.87
CA MET A 47 -1.64 -2.18 -3.43
C MET A 47 -2.46 -3.19 -4.27
N GLY A 48 -1.79 -4.07 -5.01
CA GLY A 48 -2.42 -5.19 -5.71
C GLY A 48 -3.08 -6.20 -4.77
N VAL A 49 -2.38 -6.62 -3.72
CA VAL A 49 -2.93 -7.53 -2.68
C VAL A 49 -4.14 -6.90 -1.99
N ALA A 50 -4.07 -5.61 -1.63
CA ALA A 50 -5.17 -4.90 -1.03
C ALA A 50 -6.40 -4.83 -1.95
N TYR A 51 -6.19 -4.64 -3.26
CA TYR A 51 -7.25 -4.64 -4.26
C TYR A 51 -7.93 -6.01 -4.38
N PHE A 52 -7.17 -7.11 -4.46
CA PHE A 52 -7.75 -8.46 -4.51
C PHE A 52 -8.49 -8.83 -3.22
N ASN A 53 -7.92 -8.53 -2.06
CA ASN A 53 -8.57 -8.77 -0.76
C ASN A 53 -9.88 -7.96 -0.61
N GLN A 54 -9.96 -6.77 -1.22
CA GLN A 54 -11.21 -6.00 -1.28
C GLN A 54 -12.25 -6.64 -2.20
N LEU A 55 -11.86 -7.10 -3.39
CA LEU A 55 -12.75 -7.81 -4.32
C LEU A 55 -13.32 -9.09 -3.70
N GLU A 56 -12.49 -9.82 -2.96
CA GLU A 56 -12.91 -11.03 -2.25
C GLU A 56 -13.96 -10.72 -1.18
N LYS A 57 -13.74 -9.65 -0.39
CA LYS A 57 -14.71 -9.18 0.60
C LYS A 57 -16.02 -8.65 0.01
N GLU A 58 -16.00 -8.07 -1.19
CA GLU A 58 -17.23 -7.68 -1.88
C GLU A 58 -18.01 -8.91 -2.36
N LYS A 59 -17.35 -9.91 -2.93
CA LYS A 59 -17.99 -11.19 -3.31
C LYS A 59 -18.58 -11.93 -2.11
N GLU A 60 -17.90 -11.90 -0.97
CA GLU A 60 -18.38 -12.54 0.27
C GLU A 60 -19.64 -11.88 0.85
N LYS A 61 -19.84 -10.57 0.58
CA LYS A 61 -21.05 -9.83 1.00
C LYS A 61 -22.22 -9.99 0.05
N GLU A 62 -21.98 -10.28 -1.24
CA GLU A 62 -23.03 -10.55 -2.23
C GLU A 62 -23.64 -11.96 -2.05
N ASN A 63 -22.86 -12.92 -1.53
CA ASN A 63 -23.30 -14.30 -1.25
C ASN A 63 -23.95 -14.49 0.15
N ARG A 64 -24.22 -13.41 0.90
CA ARG A 64 -24.89 -13.45 2.20
C ARG A 64 -26.19 -12.69 2.24
#